data_AF-A0A9X1M9Y8-F1
#
_entry.id   AF-A0A9X1M9Y8-F1
#
_cell.length_a   1.000
_cell.length_b   1.000
_cell.length_c   1.000
_cell.angle_alpha   90.00
_cell.angle_beta   90.00
_cell.angle_gamma   90.00
#
_symmetry.space_group_name_H-M   'P 1'
#
loop_
_entity.id
_entity.type
_entity.pdbx_description
1 polymer ?
#
loop_
_entity_poly.entity_id
_entity_poly.type
_entity_poly.pdbx_seq_one_letter_code
_entity_poly.pdbx_strand_id
1 'polypeptide(L)'
;MVQNETENGGASLLLWLGIAVVVLVLIYVLAKTVKAKAGAATKPGAKFRPSLTAEDVEGIRFRPPRLRERGYDVEQVSDLLDQTVLELRRLADENLRLQQQKADPLSQPVLVGSPVITPDQVVNRKFQTLKIRQGVSPAEVDDFLDRVVLGLRQWNAENAKLRSELSGNTLGNAS
;
A
#
# COMPACT_ATOMS: atom_id res chain seq x y z
N MET A 1 0.64 -16.46 58.01
CA MET A 1 -0.76 -16.72 57.60
C MET A 1 -1.36 -15.37 57.25
N VAL A 2 -1.32 -14.99 55.97
CA VAL A 2 -2.40 -15.23 54.99
C VAL A 2 -3.73 -14.75 55.52
N GLN A 3 -4.17 -13.58 55.06
CA GLN A 3 -5.45 -13.37 54.39
C GLN A 3 -5.48 -11.92 53.89
N ASN A 4 -5.39 -11.77 52.56
CA ASN A 4 -5.70 -10.55 51.84
C ASN A 4 -6.59 -10.99 50.69
N GLU A 5 -7.91 -10.97 50.92
CA GLU A 5 -8.96 -11.22 49.93
C GLU A 5 -9.96 -10.07 50.08
N THR A 6 -9.88 -9.12 49.15
CA THR A 6 -10.82 -8.94 48.03
C THR A 6 -12.22 -8.54 48.46
N GLU A 7 -12.52 -7.25 48.36
CA GLU A 7 -13.80 -6.77 47.81
C GLU A 7 -13.56 -5.40 47.18
N ASN A 8 -13.47 -5.35 45.85
CA ASN A 8 -13.80 -4.16 45.06
C ASN A 8 -14.42 -4.62 43.74
N GLY A 9 -15.48 -5.43 43.87
CA GLY A 9 -16.44 -5.63 42.80
C GLY A 9 -17.33 -4.41 42.71
N GLY A 10 -17.38 -3.77 41.54
CA GLY A 10 -18.49 -2.89 41.16
C GLY A 10 -18.21 -1.38 41.05
N ALA A 11 -16.98 -0.90 41.20
CA ALA A 11 -16.67 0.52 40.99
C ALA A 11 -16.47 0.85 39.50
N SER A 12 -17.60 1.09 38.82
CA SER A 12 -17.77 2.04 37.72
C SER A 12 -17.21 1.67 36.33
N LEU A 13 -17.75 0.60 35.73
CA LEU A 13 -17.73 0.38 34.26
C LEU A 13 -18.20 1.60 33.45
N LEU A 14 -19.06 2.45 34.03
CA LEU A 14 -19.52 3.71 33.43
C LEU A 14 -18.45 4.82 33.43
N LEU A 15 -17.51 4.83 34.39
CA LEU A 15 -16.37 5.76 34.39
C LEU A 15 -15.34 5.36 33.32
N TRP A 16 -15.10 4.06 33.14
CA TRP A 16 -14.26 3.55 32.06
C TRP A 16 -14.84 3.84 30.68
N LEU A 17 -16.16 3.74 30.49
CA LEU A 17 -16.84 4.12 29.25
C LEU A 17 -16.71 5.63 28.98
N GLY A 18 -16.87 6.47 30.00
CA GLY A 18 -16.70 7.92 29.88
C GLY A 18 -15.28 8.31 29.45
N ILE A 19 -14.25 7.70 30.06
CA ILE A 19 -12.85 7.92 29.70
C ILE A 19 -12.56 7.39 28.29
N ALA A 20 -13.10 6.22 27.92
CA ALA A 20 -12.93 5.66 26.58
C ALA A 20 -13.56 6.54 25.49
N VAL A 21 -14.74 7.11 25.74
CA VAL A 21 -15.39 8.05 24.81
C VAL A 21 -14.62 9.36 24.73
N VAL A 22 -14.11 9.90 25.84
CA VAL A 22 -13.28 11.11 25.82
C VAL A 22 -11.97 10.87 25.08
N VAL A 23 -11.33 9.71 25.26
CA VAL A 23 -10.11 9.32 24.53
C VAL A 23 -10.42 9.11 23.04
N LEU A 24 -11.52 8.45 22.68
CA LEU A 24 -11.94 8.28 21.29
C LEU A 24 -12.28 9.62 20.62
N VAL A 25 -12.97 10.52 21.33
CA VAL A 25 -13.25 11.87 20.84
C VAL A 25 -11.97 12.69 20.75
N LEU A 26 -11.02 12.54 21.67
CA LEU A 26 -9.71 13.21 21.60
C LEU A 26 -8.86 12.67 20.44
N ILE A 27 -8.86 11.35 20.21
CA ILE A 27 -8.21 10.71 19.06
C ILE A 27 -8.89 11.14 17.76
N TYR A 28 -10.21 11.21 17.73
CA TYR A 28 -10.98 11.68 16.58
C TYR A 28 -10.75 13.18 16.32
N VAL A 29 -10.67 14.01 17.37
CA VAL A 29 -10.35 15.44 17.27
C VAL A 29 -8.89 15.63 16.84
N LEU A 30 -7.93 14.84 17.34
CA LEU A 30 -6.55 14.84 16.84
C LEU A 30 -6.48 14.40 15.36
N ALA A 31 -7.20 13.34 14.98
CA ALA A 31 -7.27 12.88 13.60
C ALA A 31 -7.94 13.92 12.67
N LYS A 32 -8.88 14.71 13.19
CA LYS A 32 -9.58 15.77 12.45
C LYS A 32 -8.78 17.08 12.41
N THR A 33 -7.95 17.40 13.41
CA THR A 33 -7.12 18.63 13.45
C THR A 33 -5.83 18.51 12.65
N VAL A 34 -5.40 17.31 12.25
CA VAL A 34 -4.32 17.11 11.26
C VAL A 34 -4.75 17.51 9.84
N LYS A 35 -5.99 17.97 9.63
CA LYS A 35 -6.47 18.45 8.33
C LYS A 35 -6.84 19.93 8.32
N ALA A 36 -5.83 20.80 8.22
CA ALA A 36 -5.99 22.11 7.59
C ALA A 36 -4.65 22.69 7.11
N LYS A 37 -4.21 22.30 5.89
CA LYS A 37 -3.87 23.19 4.77
C LYS A 37 -3.03 22.43 3.72
N ALA A 38 -3.73 21.69 2.87
CA ALA A 38 -3.33 21.51 1.48
C ALA A 38 -4.60 21.20 0.68
N GLY A 39 -5.51 22.18 0.63
CA GLY A 39 -6.42 22.31 -0.50
C GLY A 39 -5.58 22.69 -1.72
N ALA A 40 -4.89 21.70 -2.28
CA ALA A 40 -4.46 21.72 -3.66
C ALA A 40 -5.11 20.46 -4.24
N ALA A 41 -6.09 20.64 -5.12
CA ALA A 41 -6.44 19.62 -6.08
C ALA A 41 -5.13 19.08 -6.64
N THR A 42 -4.74 17.89 -6.21
CA THR A 42 -3.50 17.28 -6.66
C THR A 42 -3.80 16.84 -8.08
N LYS A 43 -3.59 17.75 -9.04
CA LYS A 43 -3.26 17.36 -10.41
C LYS A 43 -2.20 16.27 -10.26
N PRO A 44 -2.29 15.14 -10.98
CA PRO A 44 -1.23 14.13 -10.97
C PRO A 44 0.01 14.72 -11.67
N GLY A 45 0.72 15.55 -10.92
CA GLY A 45 2.07 16.03 -11.14
C GLY A 45 2.90 15.73 -9.90
N ALA A 46 2.58 14.62 -9.23
CA ALA A 46 3.41 14.06 -8.18
C ALA A 46 4.75 13.72 -8.83
N LYS A 47 5.73 14.60 -8.60
CA LYS A 47 7.13 14.43 -8.97
C LYS A 47 7.50 12.96 -8.78
N PHE A 48 7.92 12.31 -9.85
CA PHE A 48 8.31 10.91 -9.89
C PHE A 48 9.25 10.62 -8.71
N ARG A 49 8.72 9.97 -7.67
CA ARG A 49 9.56 9.32 -6.67
C ARG A 49 10.15 8.11 -7.38
N PRO A 50 11.43 7.77 -7.16
CA PRO A 50 12.16 6.82 -7.99
C PRO A 50 11.58 5.41 -8.05
N SER A 51 10.52 5.09 -7.32
CA SER A 51 9.66 3.93 -7.54
C SER A 51 8.33 4.14 -6.80
N LEU A 52 7.22 3.69 -7.38
CA LEU A 52 5.89 3.71 -6.72
C LEU A 52 5.94 2.83 -5.46
N THR A 53 5.48 3.34 -4.31
CA THR A 53 5.48 2.55 -3.06
C THR A 53 4.09 2.01 -2.71
N ALA A 54 4.04 1.02 -1.82
CA ALA A 54 2.79 0.46 -1.31
C ALA A 54 1.94 1.53 -0.61
N GLU A 55 2.58 2.43 0.14
CA GLU A 55 1.92 3.54 0.85
C GLU A 55 1.30 4.54 -0.13
N ASP A 56 1.94 4.77 -1.29
CA ASP A 56 1.37 5.62 -2.35
C ASP A 56 0.05 5.02 -2.89
N VAL A 57 -0.04 3.69 -2.98
CA VAL A 57 -1.26 2.97 -3.40
C VAL A 57 -2.32 2.97 -2.30
N GLU A 58 -1.96 2.67 -1.05
CA GLU A 58 -2.90 2.69 0.10
C GLU A 58 -3.50 4.08 0.36
N GLY A 59 -2.73 5.13 0.07
CA GLY A 59 -3.12 6.52 0.24
C GLY A 59 -4.05 7.05 -0.86
N ILE A 60 -4.22 6.34 -1.98
CA ILE A 60 -5.00 6.85 -3.11
C ILE A 60 -6.49 6.93 -2.78
N ARG A 61 -7.15 8.00 -3.22
CA ARG A 61 -8.60 8.17 -3.07
C ARG A 61 -9.18 8.67 -4.38
N PHE A 62 -9.90 7.78 -5.06
CA PHE A 62 -10.56 8.11 -6.33
C PHE A 62 -11.77 9.01 -6.12
N ARG A 63 -11.98 9.93 -7.05
CA ARG A 63 -13.18 10.78 -7.04
C ARG A 63 -14.39 10.03 -7.61
N PRO A 64 -15.61 10.48 -7.27
CA PRO A 64 -16.81 10.00 -7.93
C PRO A 64 -16.80 10.36 -9.43
N PRO A 65 -17.54 9.62 -10.27
CA PRO A 65 -17.64 9.87 -11.71
C PRO A 65 -18.23 11.24 -12.03
N ARG A 66 -17.89 11.77 -13.21
CA ARG A 66 -18.44 13.05 -13.69
C ARG A 66 -19.94 12.95 -13.98
N LEU A 67 -20.55 14.11 -14.17
CA LEU A 67 -21.96 14.21 -14.55
C LEU A 67 -22.21 13.46 -15.88
N ARG A 68 -23.08 12.42 -15.85
CA ARG A 68 -23.42 11.51 -16.95
C ARG A 68 -22.37 10.45 -17.29
N GLU A 69 -21.32 10.31 -16.50
CA GLU A 69 -20.34 9.23 -16.61
C GLU A 69 -20.79 8.01 -15.78
N ARG A 70 -20.49 6.81 -16.28
CA ARG A 70 -20.64 5.55 -15.53
C ARG A 70 -19.35 5.29 -14.75
N GLY A 71 -19.43 5.00 -13.46
CA GLY A 71 -18.24 4.67 -12.69
C GLY A 71 -17.83 3.22 -12.82
N TYR A 72 -16.58 2.94 -12.49
CA TYR A 72 -16.12 1.58 -12.22
C TYR A 72 -16.58 1.12 -10.84
N ASP A 73 -16.78 -0.18 -10.71
CA ASP A 73 -17.11 -0.84 -9.46
C ASP A 73 -16.00 -0.64 -8.41
N VAL A 74 -16.40 -0.23 -7.20
CA VAL A 74 -15.45 0.16 -6.15
C VAL A 74 -14.74 -1.04 -5.57
N GLU A 75 -15.45 -2.16 -5.39
CA GLU A 75 -14.90 -3.37 -4.79
C GLU A 75 -13.85 -3.98 -5.72
N GLN A 76 -14.15 -4.10 -7.02
CA GLN A 76 -13.19 -4.64 -8.00
C GLN A 76 -11.92 -3.79 -8.12
N VAL A 77 -12.06 -2.47 -8.02
CA VAL A 77 -10.91 -1.55 -8.00
C VAL A 77 -10.13 -1.74 -6.70
N SER A 78 -10.80 -1.82 -5.55
CA SER A 78 -10.16 -2.05 -4.24
C SER A 78 -9.37 -3.35 -4.21
N ASP A 79 -9.96 -4.46 -4.67
CA ASP A 79 -9.29 -5.77 -4.72
C ASP A 79 -8.00 -5.72 -5.53
N LEU A 80 -8.01 -4.97 -6.64
CA LEU A 80 -6.81 -4.77 -7.45
C LEU A 80 -5.76 -3.94 -6.70
N LEU A 81 -6.17 -2.90 -5.98
CA LEU A 81 -5.26 -2.08 -5.19
C LEU A 81 -4.61 -2.92 -4.08
N ASP A 82 -5.38 -3.77 -3.41
CA ASP A 82 -4.87 -4.66 -2.36
C ASP A 82 -3.83 -5.64 -2.92
N GLN A 83 -4.11 -6.26 -4.07
CA GLN A 83 -3.14 -7.11 -4.78
C GLN A 83 -1.87 -6.34 -5.15
N THR A 84 -2.02 -5.10 -5.61
CA THR A 84 -0.90 -4.23 -5.98
C THR A 84 -0.04 -3.86 -4.78
N VAL A 85 -0.66 -3.52 -3.64
CA VAL A 85 0.03 -3.22 -2.38
C VAL A 85 0.87 -4.41 -1.92
N LEU A 86 0.28 -5.60 -1.94
CA LEU A 86 0.99 -6.83 -1.56
C LEU A 86 2.19 -7.07 -2.47
N GLU A 87 2.05 -6.88 -3.79
CA GLU A 87 3.16 -7.05 -4.71
C GLU A 87 4.25 -5.99 -4.53
N LEU A 88 3.89 -4.73 -4.31
CA LEU A 88 4.87 -3.66 -4.06
C LEU A 88 5.66 -3.91 -2.76
N ARG A 89 4.99 -4.36 -1.70
CA ARG A 89 5.67 -4.76 -0.45
C ARG A 89 6.62 -5.93 -0.70
N ARG A 90 6.17 -6.96 -1.42
CA ARG A 90 7.00 -8.11 -1.78
C ARG A 90 8.24 -7.70 -2.58
N LEU A 91 8.09 -6.82 -3.57
CA LEU A 91 9.19 -6.33 -4.41
C LEU A 91 10.17 -5.45 -3.61
N ALA A 92 9.68 -4.62 -2.71
CA ALA A 92 10.50 -3.79 -1.84
C ALA A 92 11.32 -4.64 -0.84
N ASP A 93 10.68 -5.61 -0.20
CA ASP A 93 11.36 -6.56 0.71
C ASP A 93 12.42 -7.36 -0.03
N GLU A 94 12.11 -7.81 -1.25
CA GLU A 94 13.06 -8.51 -2.09
C GLU A 94 14.28 -7.63 -2.42
N ASN A 95 14.04 -6.39 -2.86
CA ASN A 95 15.11 -5.45 -3.18
C ASN A 95 16.04 -5.23 -1.97
N LEU A 96 15.45 -5.00 -0.79
CA LEU A 96 16.20 -4.82 0.46
C LEU A 96 17.12 -6.01 0.73
N ARG A 97 16.61 -7.24 0.57
CA ARG A 97 17.41 -8.46 0.77
C ARG A 97 18.50 -8.62 -0.28
N LEU A 98 18.24 -8.27 -1.54
CA LEU A 98 19.24 -8.32 -2.61
C LEU A 98 20.37 -7.32 -2.33
N GLN A 99 20.05 -6.11 -1.87
CA GLN A 99 21.04 -5.14 -1.46
C GLN A 99 21.87 -5.63 -0.26
N GLN A 100 21.23 -6.25 0.74
CA GLN A 100 21.93 -6.86 1.88
C GLN A 100 22.88 -7.97 1.43
N GLN A 101 22.44 -8.88 0.54
CA GLN A 101 23.30 -9.93 0.00
C GLN A 101 24.48 -9.36 -0.81
N LYS A 102 24.28 -8.22 -1.48
CA LYS A 102 25.36 -7.53 -2.20
C LYS A 102 26.38 -6.92 -1.25
N ALA A 103 25.93 -6.41 -0.10
CA ALA A 103 26.80 -5.85 0.93
C ALA A 103 27.52 -6.94 1.75
N ASP A 104 26.81 -8.02 2.07
CA ASP A 104 27.32 -9.18 2.80
C ASP A 104 26.93 -10.48 2.07
N PRO A 105 27.88 -11.07 1.30
CA PRO A 105 27.65 -12.29 0.53
C PRO A 105 27.27 -13.52 1.37
N LEU A 106 27.51 -13.50 2.69
CA LEU A 106 27.14 -14.59 3.61
C LEU A 106 25.68 -14.50 4.09
N SER A 107 24.97 -13.43 3.72
CA SER A 107 23.54 -13.27 4.02
C SER A 107 22.70 -14.38 3.37
N GLN A 108 21.50 -14.62 3.93
CA GLN A 108 20.58 -15.63 3.40
C GLN A 108 20.25 -15.40 1.92
N PRO A 109 20.17 -16.46 1.11
CA PRO A 109 19.84 -16.34 -0.30
C PRO A 109 18.42 -15.78 -0.50
N VAL A 110 18.28 -14.84 -1.43
CA VAL A 110 16.97 -14.26 -1.75
C VAL A 110 16.16 -15.25 -2.58
N LEU A 111 15.07 -15.75 -2.02
CA LEU A 111 14.10 -16.57 -2.74
C LEU A 111 13.17 -15.68 -3.56
N VAL A 112 13.10 -15.92 -4.86
CA VAL A 112 12.16 -15.23 -5.75
C VAL A 112 10.77 -15.81 -5.53
N GLY A 113 9.90 -15.03 -4.89
CA GLY A 113 8.50 -15.38 -4.71
C GLY A 113 7.73 -15.31 -6.04
N SER A 114 6.60 -16.01 -6.12
CA SER A 114 5.65 -15.82 -7.22
C SER A 114 5.00 -14.43 -7.08
N PRO A 115 4.84 -13.67 -8.19
CA PRO A 115 4.22 -12.36 -8.13
C PRO A 115 2.74 -12.48 -7.75
N VAL A 116 2.26 -11.61 -6.87
CA VAL A 116 0.84 -11.52 -6.49
C VAL A 116 0.03 -10.94 -7.65
N ILE A 117 0.60 -9.94 -8.32
CA ILE A 117 0.06 -9.38 -9.55
C ILE A 117 1.19 -8.97 -10.50
N THR A 118 0.99 -9.15 -11.80
CA THR A 118 1.97 -8.73 -12.82
C THR A 118 1.55 -7.41 -13.49
N PRO A 119 2.49 -6.64 -14.06
CA PRO A 119 2.14 -5.44 -14.83
C PRO A 119 1.15 -5.73 -15.96
N ASP A 120 1.29 -6.88 -16.63
CA ASP A 120 0.40 -7.26 -17.73
C ASP A 120 -1.00 -7.65 -17.22
N GLN A 121 -1.12 -8.21 -16.02
CA GLN A 121 -2.42 -8.44 -15.38
C GLN A 121 -3.13 -7.13 -15.03
N VAL A 122 -2.38 -6.09 -14.61
CA VAL A 122 -2.94 -4.75 -14.36
C VAL A 122 -3.45 -4.14 -15.66
N VAL A 123 -2.66 -4.14 -16.74
CA VAL A 123 -3.06 -3.59 -18.05
C VAL A 123 -4.30 -4.29 -18.60
N ASN A 124 -4.38 -5.61 -18.45
CA ASN A 124 -5.48 -6.40 -18.98
C ASN A 124 -6.71 -6.44 -18.07
N ARG A 125 -6.65 -5.83 -16.89
CA ARG A 125 -7.79 -5.79 -15.96
C ARG A 125 -8.96 -5.06 -16.60
N LYS A 126 -10.16 -5.63 -16.45
CA LYS A 126 -11.42 -5.02 -16.87
C LYS A 126 -12.32 -4.89 -15.65
N PHE A 127 -12.80 -3.67 -15.41
CA PHE A 127 -13.74 -3.39 -14.33
C PHE A 127 -15.17 -3.41 -14.84
N GLN A 128 -16.08 -3.89 -14.01
CA GLN A 128 -17.50 -3.72 -14.25
C GLN A 128 -17.88 -2.24 -14.18
N THR A 129 -18.64 -1.77 -15.17
CA THR A 129 -19.22 -0.42 -15.16
C THR A 129 -20.57 -0.43 -14.44
N LEU A 130 -20.76 0.51 -13.51
CA LEU A 130 -22.01 0.69 -12.77
C LEU A 130 -22.94 1.70 -13.45
N LYS A 131 -24.09 1.96 -12.82
CA LYS A 131 -25.04 3.01 -13.25
C LYS A 131 -24.39 4.40 -13.14
N ILE A 132 -25.01 5.37 -13.81
CA ILE A 132 -24.55 6.77 -13.82
C ILE A 132 -24.44 7.31 -12.39
N ARG A 133 -23.34 8.01 -12.08
CA ARG A 133 -22.99 8.57 -10.76
C ARG A 133 -22.79 7.54 -9.63
N GLN A 134 -22.66 6.25 -9.94
CA GLN A 134 -22.25 5.22 -8.97
C GLN A 134 -20.82 4.77 -9.26
N GLY A 135 -20.07 4.39 -8.23
CA GLY A 135 -18.70 3.89 -8.37
C GLY A 135 -17.63 4.98 -8.29
N VAL A 136 -16.46 4.68 -8.85
CA VAL A 136 -15.30 5.57 -8.95
C VAL A 136 -15.06 6.03 -10.39
N SER A 137 -14.43 7.19 -10.57
CA SER A 137 -14.16 7.81 -11.87
C SER A 137 -13.25 6.95 -12.76
N PRO A 138 -13.72 6.45 -13.92
CA PRO A 138 -12.93 5.62 -14.84
C PRO A 138 -11.60 6.25 -15.23
N ALA A 139 -11.64 7.51 -15.69
CA ALA A 139 -10.45 8.22 -16.13
C ALA A 139 -9.38 8.35 -15.02
N GLU A 140 -9.80 8.46 -13.75
CA GLU A 140 -8.83 8.59 -12.65
C GLU A 140 -8.23 7.25 -12.26
N VAL A 141 -9.04 6.17 -12.36
CA VAL A 141 -8.54 4.80 -12.17
C VAL A 141 -7.55 4.47 -13.28
N ASP A 142 -7.89 4.72 -14.54
CA ASP A 142 -7.04 4.41 -15.70
C ASP A 142 -5.69 5.17 -15.63
N ASP A 143 -5.70 6.48 -15.36
CA ASP A 143 -4.48 7.29 -15.16
C ASP A 143 -3.61 6.73 -14.03
N PHE A 144 -4.24 6.23 -12.96
CA PHE A 144 -3.53 5.63 -11.84
C PHE A 144 -2.96 4.24 -12.19
N LEU A 145 -3.68 3.42 -12.94
CA LEU A 145 -3.21 2.10 -13.37
C LEU A 145 -1.97 2.22 -14.27
N ASP A 146 -1.90 3.23 -15.13
CA ASP A 146 -0.69 3.50 -15.92
C ASP A 146 0.53 3.72 -15.00
N ARG A 147 0.34 4.47 -13.92
CA ARG A 147 1.39 4.69 -12.92
C ARG A 147 1.77 3.41 -12.18
N VAL A 148 0.80 2.57 -11.83
CA VAL A 148 1.02 1.26 -11.22
C VAL A 148 1.86 0.37 -12.14
N VAL A 149 1.49 0.26 -13.42
CA VAL A 149 2.20 -0.55 -14.40
C VAL A 149 3.66 -0.10 -14.53
N LEU A 150 3.90 1.21 -14.65
CA LEU A 150 5.25 1.76 -14.70
C LEU A 150 6.04 1.44 -13.42
N GLY A 151 5.42 1.64 -12.26
CA GLY A 151 6.04 1.36 -10.96
C GLY A 151 6.43 -0.11 -10.79
N LEU A 152 5.52 -1.03 -11.11
CA LEU A 152 5.80 -2.47 -11.04
C LEU A 152 6.90 -2.89 -12.02
N ARG A 153 6.91 -2.36 -13.26
CA ARG A 153 7.98 -2.65 -14.22
C ARG A 153 9.33 -2.16 -13.72
N GLN A 154 9.36 -0.98 -13.10
CA GLN A 154 10.59 -0.41 -12.56
C GLN A 154 11.16 -1.25 -11.41
N TRP A 155 10.33 -1.61 -10.42
CA TRP A 155 10.74 -2.49 -9.32
C TRP A 155 11.28 -3.84 -9.82
N ASN A 156 10.59 -4.46 -10.78
CA ASN A 156 11.05 -5.71 -11.37
C ASN A 156 12.40 -5.56 -12.08
N ALA A 157 12.60 -4.47 -12.83
CA ALA A 157 13.86 -4.20 -13.51
C ALA A 157 15.01 -3.97 -12.52
N GLU A 158 14.77 -3.22 -11.45
CA GLU A 158 15.77 -2.96 -10.41
C GLU A 158 16.18 -4.26 -9.69
N ASN A 159 15.21 -5.07 -9.28
CA ASN A 159 15.48 -6.35 -8.63
C ASN A 159 16.21 -7.30 -9.59
N ALA A 160 15.80 -7.38 -10.86
CA ALA A 160 16.48 -8.20 -11.87
C ALA A 160 17.94 -7.77 -12.09
N LYS A 161 18.21 -6.46 -12.08
CA LYS A 161 19.57 -5.92 -12.16
C LYS A 161 20.41 -6.36 -10.96
N LEU A 162 19.92 -6.20 -9.73
CA LEU A 162 20.63 -6.61 -8.52
C LEU A 162 20.94 -8.12 -8.52
N ARG A 163 19.98 -8.96 -8.92
CA ARG A 163 20.21 -10.41 -9.07
C ARG A 163 21.31 -10.72 -10.10
N SER A 164 21.36 -9.97 -11.21
CA SER A 164 22.39 -10.14 -12.24
C SER A 164 23.77 -9.73 -11.74
N GLU A 165 23.88 -8.64 -10.98
CA GLU A 165 25.14 -8.20 -10.36
C GLU A 165 25.66 -9.22 -9.34
N LEU A 166 24.76 -9.77 -8.52
CA LEU A 166 25.10 -10.80 -7.53
C LEU A 166 25.61 -12.09 -8.18
N SER A 167 24.93 -12.57 -9.22
CA SER A 167 25.34 -13.78 -9.95
C SER A 167 26.65 -13.58 -10.74
N GLY A 168 26.92 -12.39 -11.25
CA GLY A 168 28.20 -12.06 -11.86
C GLY A 168 29.36 -12.08 -10.86
N ASN A 169 29.15 -11.55 -9.65
CA ASN A 169 30.18 -11.49 -8.61
C ASN A 169 30.51 -12.88 -8.04
N THR A 170 29.52 -13.75 -7.85
CA THR A 170 29.77 -15.11 -7.34
C THR A 170 30.60 -15.96 -8.31
N LEU A 171 30.43 -15.78 -9.63
CA LEU A 171 31.21 -16.50 -10.63
C LEU A 171 32.66 -15.99 -10.75
N GLY A 172 32.89 -14.69 -10.56
CA GLY A 172 34.23 -14.08 -10.62
C GLY A 172 35.13 -14.42 -9.42
N ASN A 173 34.55 -14.73 -8.26
CA ASN A 173 35.29 -15.04 -7.03
C ASN A 173 35.66 -16.53 -6.90
N ALA A 174 35.18 -17.39 -7.81
CA ALA A 174 35.38 -18.84 -7.77
C ALA A 174 36.47 -19.35 -8.75
N SER A 175 37.26 -18.44 -9.34
CA SER A 175 38.41 -18.74 -10.23
C SER A 175 39.71 -18.27 -9.59
#